data_AF-A0A820QYG4-F1
#
_entry.id   AF-A0A820QYG4-F1
#
_cell.length_a   1.000
_cell.length_b   1.000
_cell.length_c   1.000
_cell.angle_alpha   90.00
_cell.angle_beta   90.00
_cell.angle_gamma   90.00
#
_symmetry.space_group_name_H-M   'P 1'
#
loop_
_entity.id
_entity.type
_entity.pdbx_description
1 polymer ?
#
loop_
_entity_poly.entity_id
_entity_poly.type
_entity_poly.pdbx_seq_one_letter_code
_entity_poly.pdbx_strand_id
1 'polypeptide(L)'
;MKPIFNESGWQAKNADEAAVFLAHVYHETDGLKTLVEYCAPGCGSNYAESWCDIQGVPGQLYYGRGCFQLSYPCNYYAAGQSLGLDLLNNPDLVAQRQDIAFKTAVWFYLAN
;
A
#
# COMPACT_ATOMS: atom_id res chain seq x y z
N MET A 1 19.67 -3.38 11.27
CA MET A 1 19.73 -4.29 10.10
C MET A 1 18.48 -4.02 9.27
N LYS A 2 18.62 -3.43 8.07
CA LYS A 2 17.49 -3.17 7.17
C LYS A 2 16.95 -4.52 6.66
N PRO A 3 15.64 -4.74 6.65
CA PRO A 3 15.07 -5.96 6.10
C PRO A 3 15.35 -6.02 4.59
N ILE A 4 15.76 -7.20 4.13
CA ILE A 4 16.13 -7.46 2.73
C ILE A 4 14.87 -7.84 2.00
N PHE A 5 14.44 -7.02 1.04
CA PHE A 5 13.48 -7.42 0.03
C PHE A 5 14.28 -8.01 -1.14
N ASN A 6 14.36 -9.35 -1.22
CA ASN A 6 14.95 -10.04 -2.37
C ASN A 6 13.90 -10.91 -3.07
N GLU A 7 14.29 -11.63 -4.11
CA GLU A 7 13.43 -12.52 -4.91
C GLU A 7 12.67 -13.57 -4.07
N SER A 8 13.08 -13.80 -2.81
CA SER A 8 12.48 -14.72 -1.84
C SER A 8 11.36 -14.10 -0.98
N GLY A 9 11.07 -12.80 -1.13
CA GLY A 9 10.13 -12.06 -0.30
C GLY A 9 10.73 -11.57 1.03
N TRP A 10 9.91 -10.88 1.84
CA TRP A 10 10.32 -10.41 3.16
C TRP A 10 10.31 -11.54 4.19
N GLN A 11 11.34 -11.56 5.03
CA GLN A 11 11.41 -12.39 6.22
C GLN A 11 11.48 -11.50 7.45
N ALA A 12 10.53 -11.66 8.36
CA ALA A 12 10.59 -11.02 9.66
C ALA A 12 11.81 -11.55 10.43
N LYS A 13 12.52 -10.65 11.12
CA LYS A 13 13.70 -10.93 11.95
C LYS A 13 13.35 -11.85 13.12
N ASN A 14 12.14 -11.74 13.63
CA ASN A 14 11.60 -12.55 14.73
C ASN A 14 10.07 -12.51 14.74
N ALA A 15 9.47 -13.25 15.68
CA ALA A 15 8.02 -13.30 15.87
C ALA A 15 7.41 -11.94 16.24
N ASP A 16 8.14 -11.08 16.95
CA ASP A 16 7.64 -9.77 17.35
C ASP A 16 7.48 -8.83 16.15
N GLU A 17 8.45 -8.80 15.22
CA GLU A 17 8.35 -8.01 13.99
C GLU A 17 7.19 -8.51 13.12
N ALA A 18 7.01 -9.83 13.02
CA ALA A 18 5.87 -10.41 12.33
C ALA A 18 4.53 -10.01 13.01
N ALA A 19 4.46 -10.03 14.34
CA ALA A 19 3.27 -9.66 15.08
C ALA A 19 2.91 -8.19 14.90
N VAL A 20 3.89 -7.28 14.91
CA VAL A 20 3.67 -5.85 14.66
C VAL A 20 3.13 -5.61 13.25
N PHE A 21 3.76 -6.23 12.25
CA PHE A 21 3.27 -6.14 10.87
C PHE A 21 1.82 -6.62 10.75
N LEU A 22 1.51 -7.80 11.30
CA LEU A 22 0.16 -8.37 11.26
C LEU A 22 -0.84 -7.54 12.07
N ALA A 23 -0.44 -6.91 13.17
CA ALA A 23 -1.30 -6.02 13.95
C ALA A 23 -1.68 -4.78 13.14
N HIS A 24 -0.75 -4.20 12.38
CA HIS A 24 -1.04 -3.10 11.45
C HIS A 24 -1.99 -3.58 10.35
N VAL A 25 -1.71 -4.72 9.71
CA VAL A 25 -2.63 -5.30 8.71
C VAL A 25 -4.03 -5.45 9.30
N TYR A 26 -4.15 -6.02 10.49
CA TYR A 26 -5.44 -6.24 11.13
C TYR A 26 -6.17 -4.92 11.41
N HIS A 27 -5.46 -3.91 11.92
CA HIS A 27 -6.05 -2.59 12.22
C HIS A 27 -6.55 -1.89 10.95
N GLU A 28 -5.69 -1.78 9.93
CA GLU A 28 -5.94 -1.03 8.69
C GLU A 28 -7.02 -1.66 7.81
N THR A 29 -7.34 -2.93 8.03
CA THR A 29 -8.31 -3.70 7.21
C THR A 29 -9.59 -4.07 7.94
N ASP A 30 -9.82 -3.51 9.14
CA ASP A 30 -10.94 -3.90 10.03
C ASP A 30 -11.01 -5.42 10.23
N GLY A 31 -9.87 -6.01 10.57
CA GLY A 31 -9.72 -7.45 10.74
C GLY A 31 -9.88 -8.23 9.44
N LEU A 32 -9.23 -7.78 8.37
CA LEU A 32 -9.23 -8.39 7.03
C LEU A 32 -10.60 -8.37 6.31
N LYS A 33 -11.54 -7.53 6.75
CA LYS A 33 -12.85 -7.40 6.10
C LYS A 33 -12.80 -6.56 4.83
N THR A 34 -11.82 -5.66 4.72
CA THR A 34 -11.69 -4.79 3.55
C THR A 34 -10.24 -4.57 3.15
N LEU A 35 -10.02 -4.36 1.85
CA LEU A 35 -8.78 -3.83 1.28
C LEU A 35 -9.00 -2.46 0.63
N VAL A 36 -10.15 -1.84 0.87
CA VAL A 36 -10.54 -0.55 0.31
C VAL A 36 -11.04 0.32 1.44
N GLU A 37 -10.57 1.56 1.49
CA GLU A 37 -11.04 2.57 2.42
C GLU A 37 -12.58 2.71 2.32
N TYR A 38 -13.30 2.65 3.45
CA TYR A 38 -14.76 2.53 3.44
C TYR A 38 -15.50 3.69 2.78
N CYS A 39 -14.97 4.90 2.84
CA CYS A 39 -15.61 6.06 2.22
C CYS A 39 -15.32 6.16 0.72
N ALA A 40 -14.45 5.31 0.14
CA ALA A 40 -14.07 5.41 -1.26
C ALA A 40 -15.27 5.11 -2.20
N PRO A 41 -15.39 5.81 -3.35
CA PRO A 41 -14.52 6.89 -3.84
C PRO A 41 -14.88 8.29 -3.26
N GLY A 42 -15.82 8.36 -2.31
CA GLY A 42 -16.43 9.59 -1.80
C GLY A 42 -15.79 10.21 -0.56
N CYS A 43 -14.52 9.94 -0.25
CA CYS A 43 -13.84 10.44 0.94
C CYS A 43 -13.60 11.97 0.98
N GLY A 44 -14.11 12.73 0.01
CA GLY A 44 -13.99 14.20 -0.06
C GLY A 44 -12.58 14.73 -0.34
N SER A 45 -11.56 13.89 -0.23
CA SER A 45 -10.17 14.11 -0.61
C SER A 45 -9.93 13.63 -2.04
N ASN A 46 -9.24 14.43 -2.85
CA ASN A 46 -8.69 13.99 -4.14
C ASN A 46 -7.32 13.30 -3.99
N TYR A 47 -6.85 13.13 -2.75
CA TYR A 47 -5.51 12.63 -2.39
C TYR A 47 -4.41 13.39 -3.13
N ALA A 48 -4.63 14.67 -3.41
CA ALA A 48 -3.63 15.58 -3.97
C ALA A 48 -3.17 16.51 -2.86
N GLU A 49 -1.89 16.39 -2.51
CA GLU A 49 -1.27 17.16 -1.43
C GLU A 49 -0.02 17.85 -1.94
N SER A 50 0.30 19.02 -1.37
CA SER A 50 1.46 19.82 -1.79
C SER A 50 2.81 19.14 -1.56
N TRP A 51 2.88 18.15 -0.68
CA TRP A 51 4.09 17.36 -0.41
C TRP A 51 4.27 16.19 -1.39
N CYS A 52 3.29 15.92 -2.23
CA CYS A 52 3.28 14.80 -3.17
C CYS A 52 3.55 15.32 -4.58
N ASP A 53 4.81 15.31 -5.01
CA ASP A 53 5.24 15.86 -6.31
C ASP A 53 4.74 15.03 -7.51
N ILE A 54 4.19 13.84 -7.28
CA ILE A 54 3.64 12.99 -8.32
C ILE A 54 2.18 13.37 -8.57
N GLN A 55 1.89 13.78 -9.80
CA GLN A 55 0.52 14.01 -10.24
C GLN A 55 -0.19 12.68 -10.48
N GLY A 56 -1.43 12.59 -10.01
CA GLY A 56 -2.30 11.46 -10.29
C GLY A 56 -2.70 11.37 -11.77
N VAL A 57 -3.05 10.18 -12.22
CA VAL A 57 -3.56 9.93 -13.57
C VAL A 57 -5.03 10.39 -13.64
N PRO A 58 -5.44 11.15 -14.67
CA PRO A 58 -6.84 11.56 -14.81
C PRO A 58 -7.80 10.36 -14.79
N GLY A 59 -8.85 10.46 -13.96
CA GLY A 59 -9.84 9.39 -13.78
C GLY A 59 -9.45 8.31 -12.76
N GLN A 60 -8.23 8.35 -12.23
CA GLN A 60 -7.79 7.48 -11.13
C GLN A 60 -7.88 8.20 -9.79
N LEU A 61 -8.12 7.41 -8.73
CA LEU A 61 -8.14 7.89 -7.34
C LEU A 61 -7.19 7.07 -6.48
N TYR A 62 -6.49 7.74 -5.57
CA TYR A 62 -5.44 7.17 -4.74
C TYR A 62 -5.83 7.11 -3.26
N TYR A 63 -7.07 6.70 -2.99
CA TYR A 63 -7.55 6.36 -1.65
C TYR A 63 -6.87 5.11 -1.10
N GLY A 64 -7.08 4.86 0.20
CA GLY A 64 -6.50 3.73 0.90
C GLY A 64 -6.87 2.40 0.24
N ARG A 65 -5.85 1.65 -0.20
CA ARG A 65 -6.02 0.27 -0.65
C ARG A 65 -4.99 -0.67 -0.04
N GLY A 66 -5.36 -1.94 0.03
CA GLY A 66 -4.48 -3.02 0.46
C GLY A 66 -4.29 -3.08 1.98
N CYS A 67 -3.36 -3.92 2.41
CA CYS A 67 -3.21 -4.31 3.80
C CYS A 67 -2.72 -3.18 4.72
N PHE A 68 -2.13 -2.11 4.16
CA PHE A 68 -1.64 -0.93 4.88
C PHE A 68 -2.28 0.37 4.38
N GLN A 69 -3.46 0.27 3.72
CA GLN A 69 -4.20 1.44 3.21
C GLN A 69 -3.33 2.44 2.43
N LEU A 70 -2.55 1.93 1.46
CA LEU A 70 -1.69 2.73 0.60
C LEU A 70 -2.50 3.85 -0.03
N SER A 71 -2.08 5.10 0.21
CA SER A 71 -2.81 6.31 -0.17
C SER A 71 -1.86 7.31 -0.84
N TYR A 72 -2.38 8.23 -1.65
CA TYR A 72 -1.67 9.27 -2.38
C TYR A 72 -0.84 8.80 -3.60
N PRO A 73 -0.86 9.53 -4.73
CA PRO A 73 -0.26 9.11 -5.99
C PRO A 73 1.24 8.85 -5.91
N CYS A 74 1.98 9.63 -5.12
CA CYS A 74 3.42 9.43 -4.90
C CYS A 74 3.74 8.09 -4.25
N ASN A 75 2.90 7.61 -3.32
CA ASN A 75 3.11 6.31 -2.71
C ASN A 75 2.79 5.17 -3.68
N TYR A 76 1.71 5.28 -4.46
CA TYR A 76 1.41 4.32 -5.53
C TYR A 76 2.52 4.26 -6.58
N TYR A 77 3.05 5.43 -6.98
CA TYR A 77 4.18 5.51 -7.90
C TYR A 77 5.44 4.85 -7.32
N ALA A 78 5.84 5.23 -6.10
CA ALA A 78 7.06 4.70 -5.47
C ALA A 78 6.97 3.19 -5.21
N ALA A 79 5.82 2.69 -4.73
CA ALA A 79 5.56 1.27 -4.56
C ALA A 79 5.62 0.54 -5.91
N GLY A 80 4.98 1.10 -6.93
CA GLY A 80 4.99 0.53 -8.27
C GLY A 80 6.39 0.38 -8.86
N GLN A 81 7.22 1.43 -8.74
CA GLN A 81 8.62 1.40 -9.17
C GLN A 81 9.42 0.31 -8.43
N SER A 82 9.25 0.21 -7.11
CA SER A 82 9.97 -0.79 -6.32
C SER A 82 9.53 -2.23 -6.59
N LEU A 83 8.29 -2.43 -7.00
CA LEU A 83 7.69 -3.76 -7.18
C LEU A 83 7.63 -4.20 -8.65
N GLY A 84 8.03 -3.34 -9.59
CA GLY A 84 7.88 -3.59 -11.03
C GLY A 84 6.42 -3.65 -11.47
N LEU A 85 5.55 -2.85 -10.84
CA LEU A 85 4.10 -2.81 -11.09
C LEU A 85 3.68 -1.39 -11.50
N ASP A 86 2.80 -1.27 -12.49
CA ASP A 86 2.25 0.03 -12.89
C ASP A 86 1.04 0.43 -12.03
N LEU A 87 1.32 0.70 -10.75
CA LEU A 87 0.29 1.03 -9.75
C LEU A 87 -0.22 2.47 -9.86
N LEU A 88 0.51 3.37 -10.56
CA LEU A 88 0.03 4.73 -10.77
C LEU A 88 -1.13 4.75 -11.79
N ASN A 89 -1.05 3.97 -12.88
CA ASN A 89 -2.15 3.84 -13.84
C ASN A 89 -3.19 2.81 -13.42
N ASN A 90 -2.82 1.82 -12.61
CA ASN A 90 -3.69 0.72 -12.19
C ASN A 90 -3.77 0.59 -10.66
N PRO A 91 -4.21 1.63 -9.92
CA PRO A 91 -4.20 1.62 -8.46
C PRO A 91 -5.13 0.54 -7.85
N ASP A 92 -6.20 0.15 -8.56
CA ASP A 92 -7.13 -0.87 -8.08
C ASP A 92 -6.51 -2.26 -7.93
N LEU A 93 -5.37 -2.53 -8.59
CA LEU A 93 -4.62 -3.78 -8.41
C LEU A 93 -4.28 -4.03 -6.95
N VAL A 94 -4.04 -2.98 -6.17
CA VAL A 94 -3.71 -3.07 -4.73
C VAL A 94 -4.87 -3.63 -3.90
N ALA A 95 -6.12 -3.46 -4.34
CA ALA A 95 -7.30 -4.02 -3.68
C ALA A 95 -7.81 -5.32 -4.34
N GLN A 96 -7.56 -5.51 -5.64
CA GLN A 96 -8.06 -6.66 -6.39
C GLN A 96 -7.16 -7.90 -6.30
N ARG A 97 -5.87 -7.70 -5.97
CA ARG A 97 -4.90 -8.79 -5.90
C ARG A 97 -4.27 -8.89 -4.52
N GLN A 98 -4.54 -9.99 -3.83
CA GLN A 98 -4.04 -10.24 -2.48
C GLN A 98 -2.51 -10.24 -2.43
N ASP A 99 -1.82 -10.80 -3.43
CA ASP A 99 -0.35 -10.76 -3.48
C ASP A 99 0.20 -9.33 -3.65
N ILE A 100 -0.49 -8.47 -4.40
CA ILE A 100 -0.10 -7.06 -4.55
C ILE A 100 -0.40 -6.31 -3.24
N ALA A 101 -1.55 -6.54 -2.61
CA ALA A 101 -1.91 -5.94 -1.32
C ALA A 101 -0.86 -6.19 -0.23
N PHE A 102 -0.33 -7.42 -0.15
CA PHE A 102 0.75 -7.74 0.78
C PHE A 102 2.10 -7.19 0.32
N LYS A 103 2.43 -7.24 -0.97
CA LYS A 103 3.69 -6.66 -1.49
C LYS A 103 3.79 -5.16 -1.22
N THR A 104 2.72 -4.39 -1.42
CA THR A 104 2.71 -2.95 -1.13
C THR A 104 2.79 -2.68 0.37
N ALA A 105 2.12 -3.47 1.20
CA ALA A 105 2.19 -3.34 2.65
C ALA A 105 3.59 -3.62 3.19
N VAL A 106 4.23 -4.69 2.72
CA VAL A 106 5.61 -4.98 3.12
C VAL A 106 6.54 -3.89 2.59
N TRP A 107 6.44 -3.49 1.33
CA TRP A 107 7.23 -2.38 0.80
C TRP A 107 7.13 -1.14 1.70
N PHE A 108 5.91 -0.76 2.10
CA PHE A 108 5.70 0.39 2.96
C PHE A 108 6.36 0.21 4.33
N TYR A 109 6.16 -0.93 4.98
CA TYR A 109 6.72 -1.27 6.30
C TYR A 109 8.26 -1.26 6.34
N LEU A 110 8.94 -1.58 5.23
CA LEU A 110 10.41 -1.58 5.17
C LEU A 110 11.00 -0.22 4.75
N ALA A 111 10.23 0.61 4.03
CA ALA A 111 10.72 1.80 3.36
C ALA A 111 10.37 3.12 4.07
N ASN A 112 9.36 3.14 4.95
CA ASN A 112 8.85 4.32 5.65
C ASN A 112 8.71 4.05 7.15
#